data_AF-A0A8H4PI29-F1
#
_entry.id   AF-A0A8H4PI29-F1
#
_cell.length_a   1.000
_cell.length_b   1.000
_cell.length_c   1.000
_cell.angle_alpha   90.00
_cell.angle_beta   90.00
_cell.angle_gamma   90.00
#
_symmetry.space_group_name_H-M   'P 1'
#
loop_
_entity.id
_entity.type
_entity.pdbx_description
1 polymer ?
#
loop_
_entity_poly.entity_id
_entity_poly.type
_entity_poly.pdbx_seq_one_letter_code
_entity_poly.pdbx_strand_id
1 'polypeptide(L)'
;MQHTPVDAETVPQAAVGVHEGSVASFPLKLRHADSYIGERVALIGDAAHTVHPLAGQGLNQGQGDVQSLVRAIEYSVAHGQDLGTQLSLEAYNSERYAANHVLLGVCDKLHKLYSVDSGPLVPLRSVGLWAVNALSPLKTFFMQQASGTGIKAV
;
A
#
# COMPACT_ATOMS: atom_id res chain seq x y z
N MET A 1 -0.84 -29.35 15.48
CA MET A 1 -0.36 -28.39 14.46
C MET A 1 1.15 -28.34 14.60
N GLN A 2 1.91 -28.78 13.60
CA GLN A 2 3.37 -28.60 13.59
C GLN A 2 3.64 -27.14 13.20
N HIS A 3 4.16 -26.35 14.13
CA HIS A 3 4.67 -25.03 13.80
C HIS A 3 5.93 -25.20 12.94
N THR A 4 6.10 -24.38 11.91
CA THR A 4 7.38 -24.29 11.19
C THR A 4 8.47 -23.98 12.23
N PRO A 5 9.57 -24.75 12.30
CA PRO A 5 10.66 -24.43 13.21
C PRO A 5 11.20 -23.04 12.86
N VAL A 6 11.18 -22.14 13.85
CA VAL A 6 11.68 -20.78 13.67
C VAL A 6 13.21 -20.84 13.72
N ASP A 7 13.84 -20.63 12.58
CA ASP A 7 15.28 -20.46 12.50
C ASP A 7 15.62 -19.05 13.02
N ALA A 8 16.32 -18.99 14.15
CA ALA A 8 16.70 -17.75 14.80
C ALA A 8 17.54 -16.82 13.90
N GLU A 9 18.23 -17.36 12.88
CA GLU A 9 18.99 -16.55 11.91
C GLU A 9 18.09 -15.87 10.87
N THR A 10 16.88 -16.38 10.66
CA THR A 10 15.91 -15.82 9.69
C THR A 10 15.01 -14.75 10.28
N VAL A 11 14.98 -14.63 11.61
CA VAL A 11 14.15 -13.64 12.31
C VAL A 11 14.87 -12.28 12.30
N PRO A 12 14.20 -11.17 11.96
CA PRO A 12 14.81 -9.85 12.05
C PRO A 12 15.38 -9.60 13.45
N GLN A 13 16.63 -9.13 13.52
CA GLN A 13 17.27 -8.84 14.81
C GLN A 13 16.49 -7.75 15.55
N ALA A 14 16.33 -7.94 16.86
CA ALA A 14 15.69 -6.94 17.71
C ALA A 14 16.52 -5.64 17.73
N ALA A 15 15.87 -4.51 17.52
CA ALA A 15 16.51 -3.21 17.67
C ALA A 15 16.84 -2.97 19.15
N VAL A 16 18.13 -2.93 19.51
CA VAL A 16 18.61 -2.71 20.89
C VAL A 16 18.82 -1.24 21.23
N GLY A 17 18.74 -0.36 20.23
CA GLY A 17 18.91 1.08 20.40
C GLY A 17 19.06 1.79 19.06
N VAL A 18 19.13 3.12 19.12
CA VAL A 18 19.42 3.97 17.96
C VAL A 18 20.71 4.73 18.27
N HIS A 19 21.66 4.71 17.34
CA HIS A 19 22.88 5.50 17.48
C HIS A 19 22.55 6.95 17.12
N GLU A 20 22.65 7.86 18.10
CA GLU A 20 22.40 9.28 17.87
C GLU A 20 23.32 9.85 16.77
N GLY A 21 22.75 10.70 15.90
CA GLY A 21 23.48 11.32 14.80
C GLY A 21 23.85 10.38 13.64
N SER A 22 23.50 9.10 13.71
CA SER A 22 23.74 8.17 12.60
C SER A 22 22.83 8.46 11.41
N VAL A 23 23.36 8.28 10.20
CA VAL A 23 22.63 8.42 8.94
C VAL A 23 22.55 7.05 8.27
N ALA A 24 21.34 6.60 8.00
CA ALA A 24 21.08 5.39 7.23
C ALA A 24 20.43 5.77 5.89
N SER A 25 20.72 4.98 4.85
CA SER A 25 20.07 5.10 3.55
C SER A 25 19.29 3.84 3.24
N PHE A 26 18.09 4.00 2.69
CA PHE A 26 17.22 2.92 2.27
C PHE A 26 16.84 3.13 0.81
N PRO A 27 16.98 2.11 -0.06
CA PRO A 27 16.65 2.26 -1.46
C PRO A 27 15.13 2.46 -1.61
N LEU A 28 14.76 3.54 -2.28
CA LEU A 28 13.36 3.85 -2.59
C LEU A 28 12.91 2.90 -3.70
N LYS A 29 12.13 1.88 -3.34
CA LYS A 29 11.61 0.89 -4.29
C LYS A 29 10.09 0.91 -4.24
N LEU A 30 9.47 1.11 -5.39
CA LEU A 30 8.06 0.80 -5.59
C LEU A 30 7.96 -0.71 -5.84
N ARG A 31 7.29 -1.45 -4.96
CA ARG A 31 7.01 -2.88 -5.13
C ARG A 31 5.53 -3.12 -4.89
N HIS A 32 4.94 -4.00 -5.67
CA HIS A 32 3.56 -4.44 -5.47
C HIS A 32 3.51 -5.92 -5.82
N ALA A 33 2.99 -6.74 -4.93
CA ALA A 33 2.77 -8.15 -5.21
C ALA A 33 1.60 -8.30 -6.20
N ASP A 34 1.69 -9.26 -7.11
CA ASP A 34 0.61 -9.55 -8.08
C ASP A 34 -0.62 -10.18 -7.40
N SER A 35 -0.41 -10.83 -6.26
CA SER A 35 -1.47 -11.34 -5.38
C SER A 35 -1.06 -11.14 -3.94
N TYR A 36 -2.02 -10.77 -3.08
CA TYR A 36 -1.77 -10.63 -1.64
C TYR A 36 -2.14 -11.90 -0.87
N ILE A 37 -2.86 -12.83 -1.48
CA ILE A 37 -3.35 -14.05 -0.86
C ILE A 37 -3.00 -15.27 -1.69
N GLY A 38 -2.85 -16.40 -1.01
CA GLY A 38 -2.74 -17.73 -1.60
C GLY A 38 -3.23 -18.77 -0.60
N GLU A 39 -3.21 -20.04 -0.99
CA GLU A 39 -3.58 -21.13 -0.08
C GLU A 39 -2.67 -21.10 1.16
N ARG A 40 -3.28 -20.90 2.33
CA ARG A 40 -2.62 -20.80 3.65
C ARG A 40 -1.59 -19.67 3.76
N VAL A 41 -1.66 -18.65 2.90
CA VAL A 41 -0.70 -17.54 2.85
C VAL A 41 -1.42 -16.20 2.68
N ALA A 42 -1.01 -15.20 3.46
CA ALA A 42 -1.38 -13.79 3.28
C ALA A 42 -0.13 -12.92 3.38
N LEU A 43 0.01 -11.96 2.46
CA LEU A 43 1.05 -10.93 2.46
C LEU A 43 0.44 -9.64 3.00
N ILE A 44 1.15 -8.91 3.87
CA ILE A 44 0.69 -7.62 4.42
C ILE A 44 1.84 -6.61 4.49
N GLY A 45 1.53 -5.32 4.51
CA GLY A 45 2.53 -4.25 4.62
C GLY A 45 3.59 -4.32 3.50
N ASP A 46 4.86 -4.09 3.86
CA ASP A 46 5.98 -4.07 2.92
C ASP A 46 6.17 -5.38 2.12
N ALA A 47 5.62 -6.50 2.60
CA ALA A 47 5.62 -7.77 1.86
C ALA A 47 4.60 -7.78 0.70
N ALA A 48 3.50 -7.03 0.83
CA ALA A 48 2.46 -6.92 -0.17
C ALA A 48 2.64 -5.69 -1.08
N HIS A 49 3.06 -4.56 -0.51
CA HIS A 49 3.28 -3.31 -1.23
C HIS A 49 4.35 -2.46 -0.54
N THR A 50 5.20 -1.83 -1.33
CA THR A 50 6.15 -0.81 -0.89
C THR A 50 5.92 0.41 -1.76
N VAL A 51 5.48 1.51 -1.17
CA VAL A 51 5.29 2.79 -1.87
C VAL A 51 6.49 3.69 -1.71
N HIS A 52 6.68 4.63 -2.64
CA HIS A 52 7.74 5.63 -2.51
C HIS A 52 7.55 6.39 -1.19
N PRO A 53 8.52 6.40 -0.26
CA PRO A 53 8.32 6.86 1.12
C PRO A 53 8.27 8.39 1.27
N LEU A 54 7.74 9.11 0.28
CA LEU A 54 7.55 10.56 0.29
C LEU A 54 6.69 11.04 1.47
N ALA A 55 5.89 10.17 2.09
CA ALA A 55 4.92 10.55 3.11
C ALA A 55 4.90 9.66 4.37
N GLY A 56 5.82 8.70 4.53
CA GLY A 56 5.82 7.81 5.71
C GLY A 56 4.54 6.96 5.87
N GLN A 57 3.82 6.71 4.77
CA GLN A 57 2.50 6.07 4.79
C GLN A 57 2.52 4.54 4.91
N GLY A 58 3.68 3.89 4.72
CA GLY A 58 3.79 2.43 4.71
C GLY A 58 3.26 1.77 5.98
N LEU A 59 3.56 2.35 7.16
CA LEU A 59 3.04 1.84 8.43
C LEU A 59 1.50 1.94 8.50
N ASN A 60 0.93 3.07 8.09
CA ASN A 60 -0.52 3.28 8.11
C ASN A 60 -1.23 2.31 7.15
N GLN A 61 -0.66 2.08 5.95
CA GLN A 61 -1.19 1.11 5.01
C GLN A 61 -1.09 -0.33 5.56
N GLY A 62 0.04 -0.68 6.18
CA GLY A 62 0.22 -1.99 6.82
C GLY A 62 -0.77 -2.22 7.98
N GLN A 63 -1.05 -1.20 8.79
CA GLN A 63 -2.08 -1.28 9.83
C GLN A 63 -3.48 -1.48 9.24
N GLY A 64 -3.79 -0.83 8.12
CA GLY A 64 -5.02 -1.08 7.37
C GLY A 64 -5.12 -2.51 6.84
N ASP A 65 -4.00 -3.09 6.41
CA ASP A 65 -3.95 -4.49 5.97
C ASP A 65 -4.24 -5.43 7.14
N VAL A 66 -3.61 -5.20 8.31
CA VAL A 66 -3.85 -5.98 9.52
C VAL A 66 -5.32 -5.92 9.94
N GLN A 67 -5.92 -4.72 9.95
CA GLN A 67 -7.32 -4.54 10.33
C GLN A 67 -8.27 -5.34 9.42
N SER A 68 -8.06 -5.26 8.10
CA SER A 68 -8.89 -5.96 7.12
C SER A 68 -8.69 -7.49 7.19
N LEU A 69 -7.44 -7.94 7.36
CA LEU A 69 -7.12 -9.36 7.51
C LEU A 69 -7.74 -9.97 8.77
N VAL A 70 -7.66 -9.26 9.90
CA VAL A 70 -8.29 -9.71 11.16
C VAL A 70 -9.79 -9.88 10.97
N ARG A 71 -10.48 -8.92 10.33
CA ARG A 71 -11.91 -9.01 10.06
C ARG A 71 -12.26 -10.23 9.19
N ALA A 72 -11.47 -10.49 8.14
CA ALA A 72 -11.68 -11.65 7.27
C ALA A 72 -11.53 -12.97 8.06
N ILE A 73 -10.48 -13.08 8.87
CA ILE A 73 -10.23 -14.27 9.72
C ILE A 73 -11.35 -14.44 10.75
N GLU A 74 -11.76 -13.39 11.45
CA GLU A 74 -12.85 -13.44 12.43
C GLU A 74 -14.16 -13.93 11.80
N TYR A 75 -14.49 -13.41 10.62
CA TYR A 75 -15.66 -13.85 9.87
C TYR A 75 -15.57 -15.34 9.52
N SER A 76 -14.44 -15.79 8.99
CA SER A 76 -14.25 -17.19 8.62
C SER A 76 -14.28 -18.15 9.79
N VAL A 77 -13.68 -17.77 10.94
CA VAL A 77 -13.78 -18.56 12.18
C VAL A 77 -15.24 -18.64 12.65
N ALA A 78 -15.97 -17.53 12.66
CA ALA A 78 -17.36 -17.49 13.12
C ALA A 78 -18.31 -18.35 12.26
N HIS A 79 -17.99 -18.55 10.99
CA HIS A 79 -18.80 -19.34 10.04
C HIS A 79 -18.24 -20.75 9.79
N GLY A 80 -17.18 -21.15 10.50
CA GLY A 80 -16.58 -22.48 10.36
C GLY A 80 -15.88 -22.73 9.03
N GLN A 81 -15.39 -21.69 8.36
CA GLN A 81 -14.63 -21.81 7.12
C GLN A 81 -13.18 -22.25 7.40
N ASP A 82 -12.54 -22.95 6.46
CA ASP A 82 -11.10 -23.22 6.54
C ASP A 82 -10.30 -21.97 6.17
N LEU A 83 -9.61 -21.39 7.17
CA LEU A 83 -8.72 -20.23 7.03
C LEU A 83 -7.61 -20.42 5.99
N GLY A 84 -7.29 -21.65 5.64
CA GLY A 84 -6.32 -21.96 4.60
C GLY A 84 -6.80 -21.70 3.19
N THR A 85 -8.10 -21.56 2.97
CA THR A 85 -8.66 -21.35 1.63
C THR A 85 -8.51 -19.90 1.20
N GLN A 86 -8.21 -19.69 -0.07
CA GLN A 86 -8.16 -18.34 -0.65
C GLN A 86 -9.49 -17.58 -0.48
N LEU A 87 -10.62 -18.30 -0.54
CA LEU A 87 -11.97 -17.74 -0.34
C LEU A 87 -12.14 -17.07 1.03
N SER A 88 -11.55 -17.63 2.08
CA SER A 88 -11.64 -17.06 3.43
C SER A 88 -10.93 -15.71 3.56
N LEU A 89 -9.98 -15.43 2.67
CA LEU A 89 -9.18 -14.20 2.67
C LEU A 89 -9.55 -13.25 1.52
N GLU A 90 -10.57 -13.59 0.72
CA GLU A 90 -10.95 -12.82 -0.47
C GLU A 90 -11.46 -11.40 -0.11
N ALA A 91 -12.14 -11.25 1.03
CA ALA A 91 -12.55 -9.95 1.54
C ALA A 91 -11.34 -9.04 1.83
N TYR A 92 -10.27 -9.59 2.42
CA TYR A 92 -9.03 -8.85 2.66
C TYR A 92 -8.38 -8.42 1.34
N ASN A 93 -8.25 -9.35 0.39
CA ASN A 93 -7.63 -9.04 -0.91
C ASN A 93 -8.44 -7.99 -1.68
N SER A 94 -9.76 -8.09 -1.72
CA SER A 94 -10.60 -7.12 -2.45
C SER A 94 -10.56 -5.71 -1.83
N GLU A 95 -10.57 -5.59 -0.50
CA GLU A 95 -10.51 -4.31 0.21
C GLU A 95 -9.12 -3.65 0.06
N ARG A 96 -8.04 -4.44 0.19
CA ARG A 96 -6.68 -3.89 0.31
C ARG A 96 -5.90 -3.85 -0.99
N TYR A 97 -6.08 -4.83 -1.88
CA TYR A 97 -5.42 -4.83 -3.19
C TYR A 97 -5.85 -3.60 -4.00
N ALA A 98 -7.16 -3.32 -4.10
CA ALA A 98 -7.64 -2.13 -4.81
C ALA A 98 -7.19 -0.83 -4.12
N ALA A 99 -7.31 -0.72 -2.79
CA ALA A 99 -6.91 0.47 -2.05
C ALA A 99 -5.41 0.79 -2.21
N ASN A 100 -4.55 -0.23 -2.22
CA ASN A 100 -3.10 -0.07 -2.43
C ASN A 100 -2.75 0.11 -3.92
N HIS A 101 -3.59 -0.38 -4.85
CA HIS A 101 -3.42 -0.24 -6.30
C HIS A 101 -3.97 1.08 -6.87
N VAL A 102 -4.89 1.78 -6.18
CA VAL A 102 -5.40 3.11 -6.60
C VAL A 102 -4.26 4.13 -6.71
N LEU A 103 -3.12 3.92 -6.05
CA LEU A 103 -1.93 4.73 -6.21
C LEU A 103 -1.21 4.48 -7.56
N LEU A 104 -1.21 3.26 -8.08
CA LEU A 104 -0.55 2.90 -9.35
C LEU A 104 -1.23 3.53 -10.57
N GLY A 105 -2.56 3.50 -10.65
CA GLY A 105 -3.28 4.04 -11.81
C GLY A 105 -3.21 5.57 -11.92
N VAL A 106 -3.06 6.27 -10.80
CA VAL A 106 -2.98 7.74 -10.74
C VAL A 106 -1.53 8.20 -10.91
N CYS A 107 -0.56 7.52 -10.28
CA CYS A 107 0.86 7.81 -10.46
C CYS A 107 1.33 7.50 -11.89
N ASP A 108 0.86 6.45 -12.53
CA ASP A 108 1.29 6.09 -13.89
C ASP A 108 0.70 7.03 -14.96
N LYS A 109 -0.53 7.52 -14.76
CA LYS A 109 -1.12 8.58 -15.61
C LYS A 109 -0.44 9.93 -15.39
N LEU A 110 -0.07 10.29 -14.16
CA LEU A 110 0.68 11.51 -13.86
C LEU A 110 2.13 11.41 -14.38
N HIS A 111 2.81 10.29 -14.16
CA HIS A 111 4.16 10.03 -14.66
C HIS A 111 4.19 10.08 -16.20
N LYS A 112 3.21 9.46 -16.87
CA LYS A 112 3.06 9.54 -18.33
C LYS A 112 2.73 10.95 -18.83
N LEU A 113 2.06 11.78 -18.03
CA LEU A 113 1.82 13.19 -18.32
C LEU A 113 3.09 14.06 -18.14
N TYR A 114 4.00 13.68 -17.23
CA TYR A 114 5.24 14.39 -16.95
C TYR A 114 6.47 13.88 -17.73
N SER A 115 6.42 12.66 -18.27
CA SER A 115 7.48 11.96 -19.02
C SER A 115 7.48 12.24 -20.53
N VAL A 116 6.59 13.09 -21.04
CA VAL A 116 6.64 13.51 -22.45
C VAL A 116 7.80 14.48 -22.65
N ASP A 117 8.89 13.97 -23.20
CA ASP A 117 10.15 14.67 -23.43
C ASP A 117 10.33 14.97 -24.94
N SER A 118 9.55 15.91 -25.48
CA SER A 118 9.84 16.53 -26.78
C SER A 118 9.07 17.84 -27.04
N GLY A 119 9.76 18.99 -27.11
CA GLY A 119 9.26 20.24 -27.73
C GLY A 119 8.53 21.24 -26.81
N PRO A 120 8.18 22.46 -27.30
CA PRO A 120 8.02 23.72 -26.55
C PRO A 120 6.74 23.78 -25.69
N LEU A 121 6.63 22.88 -24.71
CA LEU A 121 5.44 22.67 -23.87
C LEU A 121 5.69 22.98 -22.39
N VAL A 122 6.72 23.78 -22.10
CA VAL A 122 6.98 24.37 -20.77
C VAL A 122 5.74 25.09 -20.18
N PRO A 123 4.91 25.85 -20.93
CA PRO A 123 3.73 26.49 -20.33
C PRO A 123 2.60 25.50 -20.00
N LEU A 124 2.60 24.29 -20.56
CA LEU A 124 1.54 23.30 -20.32
C LEU A 124 1.59 22.71 -18.90
N ARG A 125 2.79 22.63 -18.30
CA ARG A 125 2.96 22.19 -16.89
C ARG A 125 2.29 23.15 -15.91
N SER A 126 2.43 24.46 -16.13
CA SER A 126 1.81 25.49 -15.30
C SER A 126 0.28 25.51 -15.47
N VAL A 127 -0.23 25.28 -16.69
CA VAL A 127 -1.67 25.16 -16.96
C VAL A 127 -2.25 23.91 -16.33
N GLY A 128 -1.53 22.78 -16.34
CA GLY A 128 -1.96 21.55 -15.67
C GLY A 128 -2.06 21.70 -14.15
N LEU A 129 -1.06 22.32 -13.51
CA LEU A 129 -1.11 22.58 -12.07
C LEU A 129 -2.21 23.58 -11.70
N TRP A 130 -2.44 24.59 -12.55
CA TRP A 130 -3.52 25.56 -12.38
C TRP A 130 -4.90 24.91 -12.57
N ALA A 131 -5.07 24.02 -13.54
CA ALA A 131 -6.31 23.27 -13.76
C ALA A 131 -6.61 22.30 -12.61
N VAL A 132 -5.59 21.61 -12.08
CA VAL A 132 -5.74 20.74 -10.89
C VAL A 132 -6.08 21.56 -9.64
N ASN A 133 -5.52 22.76 -9.48
CA ASN A 133 -5.83 23.65 -8.37
C ASN A 133 -7.20 24.34 -8.52
N ALA A 134 -7.67 24.56 -9.76
CA ALA A 134 -8.99 25.12 -10.07
C ALA A 134 -10.12 24.10 -9.93
N LEU A 135 -9.82 22.81 -10.06
CA LEU A 135 -10.78 21.72 -9.83
C LEU A 135 -10.77 21.31 -8.35
N SER A 136 -11.51 22.06 -7.52
CA SER A 136 -11.73 21.78 -6.09
C SER A 136 -12.08 20.32 -5.75
N PRO A 137 -12.87 19.57 -6.55
CA PRO A 137 -13.17 18.15 -6.27
C PRO A 137 -11.92 17.28 -6.36
N LEU A 138 -11.03 17.56 -7.31
CA LEU A 138 -9.82 16.77 -7.56
C LEU A 138 -8.79 17.00 -6.46
N LYS A 139 -8.60 18.26 -6.04
CA LYS A 139 -7.78 18.62 -4.89
C LYS A 139 -8.28 17.96 -3.59
N THR A 140 -9.59 17.97 -3.38
CA THR A 140 -10.22 17.36 -2.20
C THR A 140 -10.04 15.84 -2.20
N PHE A 141 -10.19 15.19 -3.37
CA PHE A 141 -9.93 13.77 -3.54
C PHE A 141 -8.48 13.40 -3.19
N PHE A 142 -7.49 14.14 -3.70
CA PHE A 142 -6.09 13.90 -3.36
C PHE A 142 -5.78 14.11 -1.88
N MET A 143 -6.34 15.15 -1.25
CA MET A 143 -6.16 15.40 0.18
C MET A 143 -6.82 14.34 1.06
N GLN A 144 -8.01 13.86 0.69
CA GLN A 144 -8.70 12.77 1.41
C GLN A 144 -7.96 11.45 1.26
N GLN A 145 -7.44 11.14 0.06
CA GLN A 145 -6.63 9.95 -0.17
C GLN A 145 -5.31 10.01 0.62
N ALA A 146 -4.63 11.16 0.63
CA ALA A 146 -3.37 11.34 1.36
C ALA A 146 -3.52 11.32 2.88
N SER A 147 -4.69 11.71 3.41
CA SER A 147 -5.00 11.66 4.84
C SER A 147 -5.65 10.34 5.29
N GLY A 148 -5.88 9.39 4.38
CA GLY A 148 -6.50 8.10 4.71
C GLY A 148 -8.01 8.17 4.99
N THR A 149 -8.67 9.28 4.64
CA THR A 149 -10.14 9.47 4.79
C THR A 149 -10.91 9.36 3.47
N GLY A 150 -10.24 9.00 2.37
CA GLY A 150 -10.84 8.76 1.06
C GLY A 150 -11.82 7.58 1.03
N ILE A 151 -12.64 7.54 -0.03
CA ILE A 151 -13.83 6.69 -0.23
C ILE A 151 -13.65 5.30 0.38
N LYS A 152 -14.41 5.03 1.46
CA LYS A 152 -14.68 3.67 1.93
C LYS A 152 -15.58 3.02 0.88
N ALA A 153 -15.06 2.05 0.14
CA ALA A 153 -15.91 1.17 -0.65
C ALA A 153 -16.83 0.43 0.34
N VAL A 154 -18.13 0.70 0.21
CA VAL A 154 -19.22 -0.07 0.84
C VAL A 154 -19.36 -1.38 0.09
#